data_AF-A0A160TRE7-F1
#
_entry.id   AF-A0A160TRE7-F1
#
_cell.length_a   1.000
_cell.length_b   1.000
_cell.length_c   1.000
_cell.angle_alpha   90.00
_cell.angle_beta   90.00
_cell.angle_gamma   90.00
#
_symmetry.space_group_name_H-M   'P 1'
#
loop_
_entity.id
_entity.type
_entity.pdbx_description
1 polymer ?
#
loop_
_entity_poly.entity_id
_entity_poly.type
_entity_poly.pdbx_seq_one_letter_code
_entity_poly.pdbx_strand_id
1 'polypeptide(L)'
;MMAILTLLAALSVASSGAALHVRIMVDESGKCVTAWNGAPVDDAELLERARAWPDKKKSVHIDGDTIVPYRCLGGTIYALQMAGFTKLGFIAEPAPAQEDAK
;
A
#
# COMPACT_ATOMS: atom_id res chain seq x y z
N MET A 1 36.04 14.98 -35.50
CA MET A 1 34.99 15.71 -34.74
C MET A 1 33.78 14.78 -34.61
N MET A 2 33.72 13.97 -33.54
CA MET A 2 32.57 13.11 -33.21
C MET A 2 31.77 13.81 -32.11
N ALA A 3 30.54 14.21 -32.43
CA ALA A 3 29.61 14.78 -31.47
C ALA A 3 29.02 13.65 -30.61
N ILE A 4 29.38 13.64 -29.32
CA ILE A 4 28.79 12.75 -28.33
C ILE A 4 27.48 13.39 -27.89
N LEU A 5 26.37 12.93 -28.47
CA LEU A 5 25.02 13.30 -28.11
C LEU A 5 24.61 12.50 -26.86
N THR A 6 24.80 13.08 -25.67
CA THR A 6 24.32 12.53 -24.41
C THR A 6 22.78 12.54 -24.39
N LEU A 7 22.19 11.37 -24.60
CA LEU A 7 20.76 11.11 -24.46
C LEU A 7 20.39 11.13 -22.97
N LEU A 8 19.90 12.27 -22.49
CA LEU A 8 19.17 12.29 -21.22
C LEU A 8 17.85 11.55 -21.42
N ALA A 9 17.81 10.27 -21.03
CA ALA A 9 16.56 9.57 -20.81
C ALA A 9 15.88 10.22 -19.59
N ALA A 10 14.99 11.17 -19.85
CA ALA A 10 14.05 11.65 -18.85
C ALA A 10 13.12 10.48 -18.47
N LEU A 11 13.42 9.82 -17.35
CA LEU A 11 12.55 8.80 -16.79
C LEU A 11 11.30 9.52 -16.28
N SER A 12 10.26 9.54 -17.11
CA SER A 12 8.95 10.06 -16.74
C SER A 12 8.40 9.19 -15.61
N VAL A 13 8.49 9.67 -14.36
CA VAL A 13 7.68 9.14 -13.27
C VAL A 13 6.24 9.49 -13.61
N ALA A 14 5.54 8.52 -14.20
CA ALA A 14 4.09 8.52 -14.20
C ALA A 14 3.67 8.42 -12.73
N SER A 15 3.40 9.57 -12.11
CA SER A 15 2.62 9.62 -10.89
C SER A 15 1.22 9.15 -11.28
N SER A 16 1.01 7.83 -11.28
CA SER A 16 -0.30 7.24 -11.47
C SER A 16 -1.19 7.86 -10.42
N GLY A 17 -2.11 8.75 -10.83
CA GLY A 17 -3.10 9.37 -9.97
C GLY A 17 -4.09 8.38 -9.33
N ALA A 18 -3.76 7.09 -9.34
CA ALA A 18 -4.45 6.02 -8.66
C ALA A 18 -4.46 6.26 -7.15
N ALA A 19 -5.57 5.88 -6.52
CA ALA A 19 -5.67 5.88 -5.07
C ALA A 19 -4.63 4.91 -4.49
N LEU A 20 -4.03 5.29 -3.35
CA LEU A 20 -3.16 4.38 -2.62
C LEU A 20 -4.00 3.23 -2.06
N HIS A 21 -3.57 2.01 -2.37
CA HIS A 21 -4.14 0.78 -1.81
C HIS A 21 -3.14 0.15 -0.83
N VAL A 22 -3.61 -0.13 0.37
CA VAL A 22 -2.84 -0.85 1.40
C VAL A 22 -3.62 -2.10 1.75
N ARG A 23 -3.03 -3.27 1.48
CA ARG A 23 -3.67 -4.55 1.81
C ARG A 23 -3.08 -5.10 3.10
N ILE A 24 -3.94 -5.63 3.98
CA ILE A 24 -3.58 -6.29 5.21
C ILE A 24 -4.07 -7.72 5.15
N MET A 25 -3.17 -8.66 5.41
CA MET A 25 -3.42 -10.09 5.43
C MET A 25 -2.89 -10.68 6.73
N VAL A 26 -3.27 -11.93 6.99
CA VAL A 26 -2.70 -12.74 8.05
C VAL A 26 -2.18 -14.01 7.43
N ASP A 27 -0.93 -14.35 7.71
CA ASP A 27 -0.34 -15.61 7.23
C ASP A 27 -0.77 -16.80 8.11
N GLU A 28 -0.34 -18.00 7.73
CA GLU A 28 -0.65 -19.24 8.44
C GLU A 28 -0.18 -19.24 9.92
N SER A 29 0.79 -18.38 10.27
CA SER A 29 1.31 -18.24 11.64
C SER A 29 0.52 -17.25 12.49
N GLY A 30 -0.45 -16.53 11.90
CA GLY A 30 -1.17 -15.46 12.57
C GLY A 30 -0.44 -14.12 12.55
N LYS A 31 0.64 -13.99 11.77
CA LYS A 31 1.42 -12.75 11.63
C LYS A 31 0.73 -11.82 10.64
N CYS A 32 0.69 -10.53 10.98
CA CYS A 32 0.18 -9.49 10.11
C CYS A 32 1.14 -9.26 8.93
N VAL A 33 0.61 -9.29 7.71
CA VAL A 33 1.35 -9.01 6.47
C VAL A 33 0.72 -7.78 5.81
N THR A 34 1.51 -6.75 5.57
CA THR A 34 1.06 -5.51 4.93
C THR A 34 1.64 -5.41 3.53
N ALA A 35 0.84 -4.99 2.55
CA ALA A 35 1.29 -4.73 1.20
C ALA A 35 0.91 -3.31 0.74
N TRP A 36 1.91 -2.58 0.24
CA TRP A 36 1.78 -1.26 -0.36
C TRP A 36 1.61 -1.40 -1.88
N ASN A 37 0.42 -1.11 -2.42
CA ASN A 37 0.09 -1.31 -3.82
C ASN A 37 0.50 -2.73 -4.33
N GLY A 38 0.26 -3.75 -3.50
CA GLY A 38 0.59 -5.14 -3.79
C GLY A 38 2.02 -5.59 -3.45
N ALA A 39 2.94 -4.66 -3.15
CA ALA A 39 4.29 -5.01 -2.72
C ALA A 39 4.35 -5.20 -1.19
N PRO A 40 4.83 -6.34 -0.67
CA PRO A 40 4.96 -6.54 0.78
C PRO A 40 5.92 -5.50 1.37
N VAL A 41 5.56 -4.97 2.55
CA VAL A 41 6.35 -3.98 3.29
C VAL A 41 6.36 -4.35 4.78
N ASP A 42 7.45 -4.03 5.47
CA ASP A 42 7.46 -4.03 6.94
C ASP A 42 6.91 -2.70 7.50
N ASP A 43 6.83 -2.60 8.83
CA ASP A 43 6.25 -1.43 9.51
C ASP A 43 7.06 -0.15 9.29
N ALA A 44 8.39 -0.26 9.22
CA ALA A 44 9.27 0.90 9.02
C ALA A 44 9.15 1.41 7.59
N GLU A 45 9.18 0.51 6.62
CA GLU A 45 9.02 0.81 5.21
C GLU A 45 7.62 1.37 4.91
N LEU A 46 6.57 0.81 5.51
CA LEU A 46 5.21 1.33 5.41
C LEU A 46 5.16 2.81 5.81
N LEU A 47 5.73 3.16 6.97
CA LEU A 47 5.72 4.52 7.48
C LEU A 47 6.56 5.46 6.61
N GLU A 48 7.73 5.02 6.13
CA GLU A 48 8.59 5.81 5.26
C GLU A 48 7.90 6.13 3.92
N ARG A 49 7.35 5.10 3.26
CA ARG A 49 6.58 5.26 2.02
C ARG A 49 5.34 6.14 2.24
N ALA A 50 4.63 5.97 3.35
CA ALA A 50 3.48 6.80 3.72
C ALA A 50 3.88 8.27 3.91
N ARG A 51 5.02 8.55 4.54
CA ARG A 51 5.53 9.92 4.72
C ARG A 51 5.91 10.57 3.40
N ALA A 52 6.51 9.80 2.48
CA ALA A 52 6.91 10.27 1.17
C ALA A 52 5.74 10.44 0.18
N TRP A 53 4.56 9.88 0.47
CA TRP A 53 3.40 9.97 -0.43
C TRP A 53 2.91 11.42 -0.62
N PRO A 54 2.79 11.94 -1.86
CA PRO A 54 2.50 13.35 -2.10
C PRO A 54 1.03 13.73 -1.81
N ASP A 55 0.08 12.81 -2.02
CA ASP A 55 -1.37 13.12 -2.06
C ASP A 55 -2.15 12.60 -0.85
N LYS A 56 -1.71 12.92 0.38
CA LYS A 56 -2.31 12.44 1.65
C LYS A 56 -3.74 12.95 1.94
N LYS A 57 -4.23 13.90 1.13
CA LYS A 57 -5.61 14.43 1.20
C LYS A 57 -6.62 13.53 0.45
N LYS A 58 -6.14 12.69 -0.47
CA LYS A 58 -6.96 11.68 -1.13
C LYS A 58 -7.23 10.54 -0.15
N SER A 59 -8.33 9.80 -0.37
CA SER A 59 -8.61 8.61 0.41
C SER A 59 -7.55 7.55 0.14
N VAL A 60 -6.99 6.99 1.21
CA VAL A 60 -6.31 5.70 1.14
C VAL A 60 -7.36 4.61 1.33
N HIS A 61 -7.29 3.56 0.52
CA HIS A 61 -8.11 2.37 0.72
C HIS A 61 -7.27 1.32 1.42
N ILE A 62 -7.76 0.86 2.56
CA ILE A 62 -7.19 -0.25 3.29
C ILE A 62 -8.08 -1.45 3.03
N ASP A 63 -7.52 -2.47 2.40
CA ASP A 63 -8.21 -3.71 2.08
C ASP A 63 -7.78 -4.78 3.09
N GLY A 64 -8.74 -5.43 3.75
CA GLY A 64 -8.46 -6.52 4.66
C GLY A 64 -9.56 -7.58 4.57
N ASP A 65 -9.17 -8.86 4.65
CA ASP A 65 -10.14 -9.95 4.75
C ASP A 65 -10.88 -9.87 6.09
N THR A 66 -12.09 -10.41 6.11
CA THR A 66 -12.95 -10.61 7.28
C THR A 66 -12.27 -11.32 8.45
N ILE A 67 -11.26 -12.15 8.18
CA ILE A 67 -10.49 -12.88 9.20
C ILE A 67 -9.36 -12.05 9.83
N VAL A 68 -9.02 -10.88 9.26
CA VAL A 68 -7.91 -10.05 9.74
C VAL A 68 -8.25 -9.48 11.12
N PRO A 69 -7.49 -9.81 12.18
CA PRO A 69 -7.75 -9.28 13.51
C PRO A 69 -7.50 -7.78 13.54
N TYR A 70 -8.33 -7.04 14.30
CA TYR A 70 -8.21 -5.59 14.46
C TYR A 70 -6.81 -5.11 14.87
N ARG A 71 -6.02 -5.95 15.56
CA ARG A 71 -4.62 -5.64 15.91
C ARG A 71 -3.75 -5.36 14.68
N CYS A 72 -3.97 -6.08 13.57
CA CYS A 72 -3.24 -5.88 12.33
C CYS A 72 -3.68 -4.58 11.64
N LEU A 73 -4.99 -4.30 11.64
CA LEU A 73 -5.55 -3.09 11.05
C LEU A 73 -5.10 -1.81 11.79
N GLY A 74 -5.06 -1.86 13.12
CA GLY A 74 -4.73 -0.70 13.97
C GLY A 74 -3.32 -0.14 13.72
N GLY A 75 -2.32 -1.01 13.54
CA GLY A 75 -0.95 -0.59 13.25
C GLY A 75 -0.83 0.19 11.94
N THR A 76 -1.47 -0.32 10.88
CA THR A 76 -1.53 0.34 9.57
C THR A 76 -2.26 1.68 9.63
N ILE A 77 -3.42 1.74 10.29
CA ILE A 77 -4.17 3.00 10.48
C ILE A 77 -3.30 4.02 11.21
N TYR A 78 -2.64 3.62 12.29
CA TYR A 78 -1.75 4.49 13.06
C TYR A 78 -0.60 5.02 12.22
N ALA A 79 0.09 4.16 11.45
CA ALA A 79 1.19 4.57 10.59
C ALA A 79 0.75 5.59 9.52
N LEU A 80 -0.40 5.37 8.89
CA LEU A 80 -0.96 6.27 7.88
C LEU A 80 -1.38 7.62 8.49
N GLN A 81 -2.02 7.61 9.66
CA GLN A 81 -2.36 8.83 10.39
C GLN A 81 -1.11 9.62 10.80
N MET A 82 -0.08 8.93 11.32
CA MET A 82 1.22 9.53 11.66
C MET A 82 1.94 10.11 10.44
N ALA A 83 1.70 9.58 9.24
CA ALA A 83 2.21 10.12 8.00
C ALA A 83 1.43 11.35 7.49
N GLY A 84 0.24 11.63 8.05
CA GLY A 84 -0.59 12.79 7.72
C GLY A 84 -1.77 12.49 6.78
N PHE A 85 -2.15 11.22 6.61
CA PHE A 85 -3.37 10.87 5.88
C PHE A 85 -4.62 11.33 6.64
N THR A 86 -5.53 12.01 5.94
CA THR A 86 -6.73 12.62 6.55
C THR A 86 -8.02 11.83 6.28
N LYS A 87 -8.00 10.92 5.30
CA LYS A 87 -9.14 10.12 4.89
C LYS A 87 -8.69 8.67 4.67
N LEU A 88 -9.22 7.76 5.47
CA LEU A 88 -8.96 6.33 5.38
C LEU A 88 -10.29 5.62 5.17
N GLY A 89 -10.41 4.87 4.07
CA GLY A 89 -11.53 3.98 3.82
C GLY A 89 -11.09 2.54 4.07
N PHE A 90 -11.90 1.76 4.77
CA PHE A 90 -11.65 0.33 4.96
C PHE A 90 -12.65 -0.47 4.12
N ILE A 91 -12.12 -1.36 3.29
CA ILE A 91 -12.89 -2.29 2.48
C ILE A 91 -12.66 -3.68 3.08
N ALA A 92 -13.68 -4.15 3.79
CA ALA A 92 -13.76 -5.54 4.21
C ALA A 92 -14.42 -6.35 3.09
N GLU A 93 -13.65 -6.69 2.07
CA GLU A 93 -14.08 -7.69 1.11
C GLU A 93 -13.79 -9.08 1.68
N PRO A 94 -14.72 -10.05 1.56
CA PRO A 94 -14.37 -11.44 1.79
C PRO A 94 -13.20 -11.79 0.87
N ALA A 95 -12.29 -12.68 1.29
CA ALA A 95 -11.30 -13.22 0.38
C ALA A 95 -11.96 -13.58 -0.96
N PRO A 96 -11.36 -13.23 -2.11
CA PRO A 96 -11.88 -13.66 -3.39
C PRO A 96 -12.10 -15.17 -3.31
N ALA A 97 -13.29 -15.63 -3.69
CA ALA A 97 -13.59 -17.05 -3.71
C ALA A 97 -12.45 -17.72 -4.45
N GLN A 98 -11.69 -18.58 -3.77
CA GLN A 98 -10.66 -19.36 -4.44
C GLN A 98 -11.44 -20.26 -5.41
N GLU A 99 -11.33 -20.00 -6.72
CA GLU A 99 -11.93 -20.85 -7.77
C GLU A 99 -11.25 -22.23 -7.85
N ASP A 100 -10.47 -22.60 -6.84
CA ASP A 100 -9.60 -23.76 -6.76
C ASP A 100 -10.08 -24.73 -5.68
N ALA A 101 -11.33 -25.20 -5.78
CA ALA A 101 -11.79 -26.38 -5.04
C ALA A 101 -12.97 -27.05 -5.76
N LYS A 102 -12.66 -27.70 -6.88
CA LYS A 102 -13.47 -28.82 -7.39
C LYS A 102 -12.57 -29.99 -7.73
#